data_AF-A0A0B5D5Y9-F1
#
_entry.id   AF-A0A0B5D5Y9-F1
#
_cell.length_a   1.000
_cell.length_b   1.000
_cell.length_c   1.000
_cell.angle_alpha   90.00
_cell.angle_beta   90.00
_cell.angle_gamma   90.00
#
_symmetry.space_group_name_H-M   'P 1'
#
loop_
_entity.id
_entity.type
_entity.pdbx_description
1 polymer ?
#
loop_
_entity_poly.entity_id
_entity_poly.type
_entity_poly.pdbx_seq_one_letter_code
_entity_poly.pdbx_strand_id
1 'polypeptide(L)'
;MATTLTLLLITTLTVARLTRLITIDKLAEPLRRWIIRYNGDDGWWTYLFHCSYCLSIWIAAALTPTAWILADATHHLAVPTWYGLPATALAVAYLAAILITKENN
;
A
#
# COMPACT_ATOMS: atom_id res chain seq x y z
N MET A 1 10.07 6.38 20.07
CA MET A 1 9.79 4.95 19.90
C MET A 1 8.29 4.64 19.84
N ALA A 2 7.48 5.11 20.80
CA ALA A 2 6.02 4.90 20.74
C ALA A 2 5.38 5.53 19.48
N THR A 3 5.75 6.76 19.15
CA THR A 3 5.24 7.51 17.99
C THR A 3 5.54 6.84 16.65
N THR A 4 6.74 6.30 16.46
CA THR A 4 7.15 5.61 15.23
C THR A 4 6.40 4.30 15.01
N LEU A 5 6.13 3.56 16.09
CA LEU A 5 5.32 2.34 16.01
C LEU A 5 3.87 2.65 15.66
N THR A 6 3.29 3.69 16.28
CA THR A 6 1.94 4.15 15.95
C THR A 6 1.85 4.58 14.48
N LEU A 7 2.83 5.32 13.98
CA LEU A 7 2.90 5.72 12.56
C LEU A 7 3.00 4.52 11.63
N LEU A 8 3.86 3.54 11.93
CA LEU A 8 4.00 2.33 11.13
C LEU A 8 2.68 1.52 11.11
N LEU A 9 2.01 1.40 12.25
CA LEU A 9 0.71 0.75 12.35
C LEU A 9 -0.36 1.48 11.52
N ILE A 10 -0.51 2.79 11.71
CA ILE A 10 -1.49 3.60 10.99
C ILE A 10 -1.21 3.52 9.49
N THR A 11 0.03 3.73 9.06
CA THR A 11 0.39 3.65 7.63
C THR A 11 0.09 2.28 7.05
N THR A 12 0.41 1.19 7.76
CA THR A 12 0.08 -0.18 7.31
C THR A 12 -1.42 -0.40 7.17
N LEU A 13 -2.20 0.01 8.17
CA LEU A 13 -3.67 -0.10 8.14
C LEU A 13 -4.27 0.76 7.02
N THR A 14 -3.74 1.95 6.79
CA THR A 14 -4.19 2.84 5.71
C THR A 14 -3.86 2.25 4.34
N VAL A 15 -2.65 1.73 4.14
CA VAL A 15 -2.27 1.03 2.89
C VAL A 15 -3.17 -0.18 2.67
N ALA A 16 -3.43 -0.98 3.71
CA ALA A 16 -4.31 -2.14 3.61
C ALA A 16 -5.73 -1.75 3.19
N ARG A 17 -6.31 -0.71 3.82
CA ARG A 17 -7.65 -0.22 3.50
C ARG A 17 -7.75 0.36 2.09
N LEU A 18 -6.79 1.19 1.68
CA LEU A 18 -6.78 1.76 0.33
C LEU A 18 -6.63 0.69 -0.74
N THR A 19 -5.74 -0.28 -0.51
CA THR A 19 -5.54 -1.39 -1.45
C THR A 19 -6.83 -2.20 -1.58
N ARG A 20 -7.45 -2.59 -0.46
CA ARG A 20 -8.73 -3.32 -0.46
C ARG A 20 -9.85 -2.54 -1.14
N LEU A 21 -9.93 -1.24 -0.88
CA LEU A 21 -10.95 -0.37 -1.47
C LEU A 21 -10.88 -0.42 -3.00
N ILE A 22 -9.67 -0.43 -3.55
CA ILE A 22 -9.44 -0.43 -4.99
C ILE A 22 -9.61 -1.82 -5.59
N THR A 23 -9.07 -2.86 -4.95
CA THR A 23 -8.99 -4.20 -5.56
C THR A 23 -10.19 -5.09 -5.31
N ILE A 24 -10.96 -4.87 -4.23
CA ILE A 24 -12.03 -5.79 -3.80
C ILE A 24 -13.36 -5.07 -3.65
N ASP A 25 -13.38 -3.93 -2.96
CA ASP A 25 -14.64 -3.28 -2.58
C ASP A 25 -15.46 -2.84 -3.80
N LYS A 26 -16.79 -2.95 -3.64
CA LYS A 26 -17.77 -2.60 -4.69
C LYS A 26 -17.68 -1.13 -5.10
N LEU A 27 -17.20 -0.26 -4.22
CA LEU A 27 -17.10 1.18 -4.50
C LEU A 27 -16.13 1.47 -5.66
N ALA A 28 -15.05 0.70 -5.81
CA ALA A 28 -14.09 0.84 -6.92
C ALA A 28 -14.40 -0.11 -8.10
N GLU A 29 -15.52 -0.83 -8.08
CA GLU A 29 -15.98 -1.65 -9.21
C GLU A 29 -16.12 -0.85 -10.53
N PRO A 30 -16.69 0.38 -10.59
CA PRO A 30 -16.75 1.13 -11.84
C PRO A 30 -15.37 1.50 -12.38
N LEU A 31 -14.40 1.77 -11.50
CA LEU A 31 -13.01 2.05 -11.87
C LEU A 31 -12.36 0.80 -12.49
N ARG A 32 -12.47 -0.36 -11.84
CA ARG A 32 -11.94 -1.64 -12.34
C ARG A 32 -12.52 -2.02 -13.69
N ARG A 33 -13.84 -1.88 -13.87
CA ARG A 33 -14.51 -2.13 -15.17
C ARG A 33 -14.09 -1.14 -16.25
N TRP A 34 -13.83 0.11 -15.89
CA TRP A 34 -13.29 1.08 -16.85
C TRP A 34 -11.89 0.70 -17.32
N ILE A 35 -11.02 0.25 -16.41
CA ILE A 35 -9.66 -0.22 -16.74
C ILE A 35 -9.70 -1.43 -17.67
N ILE A 36 -10.57 -2.41 -17.38
CA ILE A 36 -10.78 -3.59 -18.24
C ILE A 36 -11.17 -3.17 -19.66
N ARG A 37 -12.14 -2.24 -19.80
CA ARG A 37 -12.56 -1.74 -21.13
C ARG A 37 -11.45 -1.01 -21.87
N TYR A 38 -10.53 -0.38 -21.17
CA TYR A 38 -9.43 0.37 -21.78
C TYR A 38 -8.27 -0.52 -22.21
N ASN A 39 -7.87 -1.48 -21.37
CA ASN A 39 -6.63 -2.24 -21.56
C ASN A 39 -6.83 -3.73 -21.86
N GLY A 40 -8.08 -4.21 -21.87
CA GLY A 40 -8.43 -5.62 -21.98
C GLY A 40 -8.27 -6.38 -20.66
N ASP A 41 -8.81 -7.59 -20.62
CA ASP A 41 -8.75 -8.45 -19.42
C ASP A 41 -7.31 -8.88 -19.09
N ASP A 42 -6.48 -9.15 -20.10
CA ASP A 42 -5.07 -9.59 -19.92
C ASP A 42 -4.07 -8.43 -19.83
N GLY A 43 -4.57 -7.20 -19.78
CA GLY A 43 -3.74 -6.02 -19.77
C GLY A 43 -2.97 -5.83 -18.45
N TRP A 44 -1.73 -5.34 -18.52
CA TRP A 44 -0.89 -5.02 -17.35
C TRP A 44 -1.62 -4.16 -16.29
N TRP A 45 -2.35 -3.14 -16.71
CA TRP A 45 -3.12 -2.28 -15.80
C TRP A 45 -4.25 -3.04 -15.11
N THR A 46 -4.95 -3.92 -15.83
CA THR A 46 -6.00 -4.76 -15.26
C THR A 46 -5.43 -5.65 -14.17
N TYR A 47 -4.27 -6.27 -14.42
CA TYR A 47 -3.56 -7.06 -13.41
C TYR A 47 -3.21 -6.23 -12.17
N LEU A 48 -2.66 -5.02 -12.35
CA LEU A 48 -2.28 -4.14 -11.25
C LEU A 48 -3.47 -3.78 -10.34
N PHE A 49 -4.63 -3.46 -10.92
CA PHE A 49 -5.81 -3.02 -10.16
C PHE A 49 -6.67 -4.16 -9.61
N HIS A 50 -6.42 -5.42 -10.02
CA HIS A 50 -7.08 -6.60 -9.46
C HIS A 50 -6.20 -7.39 -8.48
N CYS A 51 -4.87 -7.25 -8.57
CA CYS A 51 -3.91 -7.88 -7.66
C CYS A 51 -3.66 -7.01 -6.42
N SER A 52 -4.15 -7.43 -5.25
CA SER A 52 -3.93 -6.72 -3.97
C SER A 52 -2.44 -6.60 -3.61
N TYR A 53 -1.66 -7.66 -3.84
CA TYR A 53 -0.22 -7.68 -3.56
C TYR A 53 0.55 -6.70 -4.44
N CYS A 54 0.13 -6.58 -5.70
CA CYS A 54 0.79 -5.73 -6.68
C CYS A 54 0.50 -4.26 -6.38
N LEU A 55 -0.77 -3.93 -6.13
CA LEU A 55 -1.19 -2.57 -5.86
C LEU A 55 -0.67 -2.05 -4.51
N SER A 56 -0.55 -2.91 -3.48
CA SER A 56 -0.08 -2.49 -2.15
C SER A 56 1.35 -1.94 -2.20
N ILE A 57 2.21 -2.44 -3.08
CA ILE A 57 3.59 -1.93 -3.28
C ILE A 57 3.55 -0.46 -3.72
N TRP A 58 2.70 -0.14 -4.69
CA TRP A 58 2.59 1.22 -5.21
C TRP A 58 1.95 2.17 -4.22
N ILE A 59 0.92 1.72 -3.50
CA ILE A 59 0.28 2.51 -2.45
C ILE A 59 1.27 2.75 -1.30
N ALA A 60 2.01 1.73 -0.85
CA ALA A 60 3.03 1.90 0.19
C ALA A 60 4.18 2.80 -0.27
N ALA A 61 4.64 2.66 -1.52
CA ALA A 61 5.67 3.53 -2.08
C ALA A 61 5.27 5.01 -2.09
N ALA A 62 3.97 5.32 -2.24
CA ALA A 62 3.45 6.68 -2.15
C ALA A 62 3.21 7.13 -0.69
N LEU A 63 2.63 6.25 0.14
CA LEU A 63 2.20 6.61 1.51
C LEU A 63 3.35 6.63 2.52
N THR A 64 4.31 5.73 2.41
CA THR A 64 5.40 5.61 3.39
C THR A 64 6.29 6.86 3.41
N PRO A 65 6.77 7.41 2.28
CA PRO A 65 7.55 8.64 2.28
C PRO A 65 6.75 9.86 2.74
N THR A 66 5.47 9.96 2.35
CA THR A 66 4.61 11.10 2.74
C THR A 66 4.36 11.11 4.24
N ALA A 67 4.02 9.95 4.83
CA ALA A 67 3.90 9.80 6.28
C ALA A 67 5.22 10.10 7.01
N TRP A 68 6.36 9.76 6.42
CA TRP A 68 7.68 10.01 7.00
C TRP A 68 8.06 11.48 7.05
N ILE A 69 7.77 12.22 5.96
CA ILE A 69 8.05 13.64 5.84
C ILE A 69 7.13 14.43 6.77
N LEU A 70 5.83 14.10 6.79
CA LEU A 70 4.85 14.83 7.60
C LEU A 70 5.01 14.60 9.11
N ALA A 71 5.64 13.49 9.51
CA ALA A 71 5.84 13.14 10.91
C ALA A 71 7.23 13.48 11.45
N ASP A 72 8.09 14.17 10.69
CA ASP A 72 9.50 14.46 11.03
C ASP A 72 10.27 13.23 11.54
N ALA A 73 9.93 12.04 11.03
CA ALA A 73 10.46 10.77 11.51
C ALA A 73 11.88 10.47 11.02
N THR A 74 12.50 11.40 10.29
CA THR A 74 13.86 11.29 9.70
C THR A 74 14.95 11.07 10.75
N HIS A 75 14.78 11.59 11.97
CA HIS A 75 15.77 11.48 13.05
C HIS A 75 15.59 10.27 13.98
N HIS A 76 14.52 9.48 13.81
CA HIS A 76 14.16 8.43 14.78
C HIS A 76 14.57 7.01 14.39
N LEU A 77 14.97 6.77 13.14
CA LEU A 77 15.53 5.48 12.74
C LEU A 77 17.06 5.54 12.78
N ALA A 78 17.69 4.60 13.49
CA ALA A 78 19.13 4.39 13.51
C ALA A 78 19.66 3.76 12.20
N VAL A 79 19.00 4.02 11.08
CA VAL A 79 19.23 3.39 9.78
C VAL A 79 19.31 4.50 8.72
N PRO A 80 20.26 4.44 7.78
CA PRO A 80 20.36 5.45 6.73
C PRO A 80 19.05 5.60 5.96
N THR A 81 18.60 6.83 5.71
CA THR A 81 17.30 7.15 5.09
C THR A 81 17.14 6.49 3.71
N TRP A 82 18.22 6.39 2.93
CA TRP A 82 18.23 5.75 1.61
C TRP A 82 17.88 4.25 1.66
N TYR A 83 18.16 3.58 2.78
CA TYR A 83 17.82 2.16 2.97
C TYR A 83 16.55 1.98 3.82
N GLY A 84 16.40 2.80 4.87
CA GLY A 84 15.28 2.71 5.81
C GLY A 84 13.93 2.96 5.13
N LEU A 85 13.83 3.94 4.24
CA LEU A 85 12.58 4.26 3.52
C LEU A 85 12.10 3.12 2.61
N PRO A 86 12.90 2.60 1.66
CA PRO A 86 12.44 1.51 0.81
C PRO A 86 12.19 0.22 1.61
N ALA A 87 13.01 -0.10 2.61
CA ALA A 87 12.83 -1.30 3.43
C ALA A 87 11.50 -1.26 4.20
N THR A 88 11.16 -0.10 4.79
CA THR A 88 9.89 0.07 5.49
C THR A 88 8.69 0.12 4.55
N ALA A 89 8.80 0.77 3.39
CA ALA A 89 7.74 0.77 2.39
C ALA A 89 7.40 -0.67 1.95
N LEU A 90 8.42 -1.49 1.72
CA LEU A 90 8.24 -2.91 1.39
C LEU A 90 7.65 -3.72 2.56
N ALA A 91 8.11 -3.47 3.79
CA ALA A 91 7.54 -4.13 4.97
C ALA A 91 6.05 -3.80 5.15
N VAL A 92 5.69 -2.52 4.99
CA VAL A 92 4.31 -2.03 5.02
C VAL A 92 3.48 -2.68 3.90
N ALA A 93 4.00 -2.73 2.68
CA ALA A 93 3.32 -3.35 1.53
C ALA A 93 3.04 -4.85 1.76
N TYR A 94 4.02 -5.57 2.32
CA TYR A 94 3.92 -7.00 2.63
C TYR A 94 2.87 -7.27 3.72
N LEU A 95 2.93 -6.53 4.83
CA LEU A 95 1.97 -6.67 5.92
C LEU A 95 0.55 -6.32 5.48
N ALA A 96 0.39 -5.23 4.73
CA ALA A 96 -0.90 -4.83 4.17
C ALA A 96 -1.48 -5.93 3.27
N ALA A 97 -0.66 -6.52 2.39
CA ALA A 97 -1.12 -7.59 1.50
C ALA A 97 -1.55 -8.85 2.26
N ILE A 98 -0.80 -9.26 3.30
CA ILE A 98 -1.19 -10.40 4.14
C ILE A 98 -2.53 -10.16 4.84
N LEU A 99 -2.72 -8.95 5.41
CA LEU A 99 -3.96 -8.60 6.09
C LEU A 99 -5.16 -8.70 5.15
N ILE A 100 -5.03 -8.16 3.94
CA ILE A 100 -6.10 -8.21 2.93
C ILE A 100 -6.42 -9.66 2.53
N THR A 101 -5.39 -10.47 2.25
CA THR A 101 -5.59 -11.87 1.85
C THR A 101 -6.25 -12.68 2.96
N LYS A 102 -5.87 -12.45 4.23
CA LYS A 102 -6.46 -13.14 5.37
C LYS A 102 -7.91 -12.72 5.64
N GLU A 103 -8.26 -11.47 5.38
CA GLU A 103 -9.65 -11.00 5.54
C GLU A 103 -10.61 -11.58 4.49
N ASN A 104 -10.11 -12.00 3.32
CA ASN A 104 -10.93 -12.51 2.22
C ASN A 104 -11.06 -14.04 2.17
N ASN A 105 -10.34 -14.76 3.02
CA ASN A 105 -10.27 -16.22 3.04
C ASN A 105 -10.93 -16.77 4.30
#